data_AF-A0A661TGC9-F1
#
_entry.id   AF-A0A661TGC9-F1
#
_cell.length_a   1.000
_cell.length_b   1.000
_cell.length_c   1.000
_cell.angle_alpha   90.00
_cell.angle_beta   90.00
_cell.angle_gamma   90.00
#
_symmetry.space_group_name_H-M   'P 1'
#
loop_
_entity.id
_entity.type
_entity.pdbx_description
1 polymer ?
#
loop_
_entity_poly.entity_id
_entity_poly.type
_entity_poly.pdbx_seq_one_letter_code
_entity_poly.pdbx_strand_id
1 'polypeptide(L)' 'MTTNNPLKLILEAILFASERPLSARDIHTCLTDQTAADIKQALKELQDEYDSMGRSFVLKEVAQGFQFRTKPEYAPF' A
#
# COMPACT_ATOMS: atom_id res chain seq x y z
N MET A 1 15.49 -5.77 -15.26
CA MET A 1 14.73 -4.63 -15.79
C MET A 1 13.60 -4.38 -14.82
N THR A 2 13.71 -3.36 -13.97
CA THR A 2 12.65 -2.99 -13.02
C THR A 2 11.47 -2.48 -13.83
N THR A 3 10.49 -3.33 -14.11
CA THR A 3 9.19 -2.90 -14.62
C THR A 3 8.54 -2.05 -13.55
N ASN A 4 8.81 -0.75 -13.62
CA ASN A 4 8.17 0.27 -12.83
C ASN A 4 6.67 0.19 -13.12
N ASN A 5 5.92 -0.55 -12.31
CA ASN A 5 4.47 -0.65 -12.46
C ASN A 5 3.90 0.69 -12.02
N PRO A 6 3.41 1.54 -12.94
CA PRO A 6 2.92 2.88 -12.59
C PRO A 6 1.80 2.80 -11.54
N LEU A 7 1.00 1.73 -11.55
CA LEU A 7 -0.05 1.50 -10.57
C LEU A 7 0.52 1.40 -9.15
N LYS A 8 1.59 0.64 -8.92
CA LYS A 8 2.17 0.49 -7.57
C LYS A 8 2.63 1.82 -6.98
N LEU A 9 3.30 2.65 -7.79
CA LEU A 9 3.74 3.98 -7.34
C LEU A 9 2.56 4.92 -7.07
N ILE A 10 1.49 4.84 -7.87
CA ILE A 10 0.26 5.60 -7.62
C ILE A 10 -0.39 5.15 -6.31
N LEU A 11 -0.50 3.84 -6.08
CA LEU A 11 -1.06 3.28 -4.85
C LEU A 11 -0.23 3.65 -3.62
N GLU A 12 1.10 3.61 -3.73
CA GLU A 12 2.02 4.06 -2.69
C GLU A 12 1.75 5.53 -2.33
N ALA A 13 1.65 6.41 -3.33
CA ALA A 13 1.38 7.83 -3.10
C ALA A 13 0.03 8.07 -2.41
N ILE A 14 -1.03 7.37 -2.86
CA ILE A 14 -2.37 7.45 -2.25
C ILE A 14 -2.33 6.98 -0.79
N LEU A 15 -1.70 5.84 -0.51
CA LEU A 15 -1.62 5.27 0.83
C LEU A 15 -0.75 6.11 1.77
N PHE A 16 0.34 6.69 1.26
CA PHE A 16 1.23 7.57 2.00
C PHE A 16 0.52 8.87 2.40
N ALA A 17 -0.29 9.44 1.51
CA ALA A 17 -1.04 10.67 1.78
C ALA A 17 -2.29 10.45 2.67
N SER A 18 -2.72 9.20 2.88
CA SER A 18 -3.94 8.89 3.62
C SER A 18 -3.71 8.80 5.13
N GLU A 19 -4.51 9.53 5.90
CA GLU A 19 -4.51 9.47 7.37
C GLU A 19 -5.22 8.22 7.93
N ARG A 20 -6.03 7.54 7.11
CA ARG A 20 -6.81 6.36 7.49
C ARG A 20 -6.49 5.15 6.61
N PRO A 21 -6.75 3.91 7.07
CA PRO A 21 -6.69 2.75 6.20
C PRO A 21 -7.62 2.92 4.99
N LEU A 22 -7.15 2.50 3.82
CA LEU A 22 -7.92 2.53 2.58
C LEU A 22 -8.18 1.11 2.08
N SER A 23 -9.45 0.77 1.87
CA SER A 23 -9.80 -0.49 1.22
C SER A 23 -9.50 -0.42 -0.28
N ALA A 24 -9.37 -1.58 -0.93
CA ALA A 24 -9.27 -1.63 -2.40
C ALA A 24 -10.49 -0.97 -3.07
N ARG A 25 -11.66 -0.97 -2.42
CA ARG A 25 -12.85 -0.27 -2.89
C ARG A 25 -12.68 1.25 -2.82
N ASP A 26 -12.16 1.79 -1.72
CA ASP A 26 -11.89 3.23 -1.58
C ASP A 26 -10.93 3.70 -2.67
N ILE A 27 -9.84 2.96 -2.87
CA ILE A 27 -8.83 3.26 -3.90
C ILE A 27 -9.43 3.22 -5.30
N HIS A 28 -10.27 2.22 -5.59
CA HIS A 28 -10.94 2.11 -6.90
C HIS A 28 -11.85 3.30 -7.21
N THR A 29 -12.42 3.98 -6.20
CA THR A 29 -13.20 5.21 -6.45
C THR A 29 -12.37 6.35 -7.02
N CYS A 30 -11.05 6.35 -6.80
CA CYS A 30 -10.10 7.32 -7.35
C CYS A 30 -9.48 6.84 -8.68
N LEU A 31 -9.40 5.52 -8.89
CA LEU A 31 -8.74 4.87 -10.03
C LEU A 31 -9.76 4.01 -10.80
N THR A 32 -10.76 4.65 -11.39
CA THR A 32 -11.89 3.98 -12.03
C THR A 32 -11.51 3.21 -13.30
N ASP A 33 -10.35 3.52 -13.88
CA ASP A 33 -9.75 2.85 -15.03
C ASP A 33 -9.04 1.53 -14.66
N GLN A 34 -8.83 1.26 -13.37
CA GLN A 34 -8.15 0.07 -12.87
C GLN A 34 -9.16 -0.94 -12.34
N THR A 35 -8.92 -2.24 -12.55
CA THR A 35 -9.80 -3.27 -11.97
C THR A 35 -9.51 -3.47 -10.48
N ALA A 36 -10.52 -3.92 -9.73
CA ALA A 36 -10.32 -4.27 -8.32
C ALA A 36 -9.31 -5.43 -8.12
N ALA A 37 -9.14 -6.29 -9.13
CA ALA A 37 -8.14 -7.36 -9.11
C ALA A 37 -6.73 -6.80 -9.27
N ASP A 38 -6.52 -5.88 -10.22
CA ASP A 38 -5.23 -5.23 -10.45
C ASP A 38 -4.78 -4.41 -9.24
N ILE A 39 -5.71 -3.67 -8.62
CA ILE A 39 -5.45 -2.92 -7.39
C ILE A 39 -5.00 -3.86 -6.27
N LYS A 40 -5.71 -4.97 -6.04
CA LYS A 40 -5.35 -5.94 -4.99
C LYS A 40 -4.00 -6.59 -5.25
N GLN A 41 -3.73 -6.96 -6.50
CA GLN A 41 -2.45 -7.56 -6.89
C GLN A 41 -1.30 -6.58 -6.67
N ALA A 42 -1.46 -5.32 -7.10
CA ALA A 42 -0.47 -4.27 -6.91
C ALA A 42 -0.25 -3.93 -5.43
N LEU A 43 -1.30 -3.90 -4.61
CA LEU A 43 -1.17 -3.73 -3.14
C LEU A 43 -0.40 -4.87 -2.50
N LYS A 44 -0.63 -6.11 -2.93
CA LYS A 44 0.08 -7.29 -2.41
C LYS A 44 1.56 -7.23 -2.77
N GLU A 45 1.88 -6.94 -4.03
CA GLU A 45 3.26 -6.74 -4.47
C GLU A 45 3.97 -5.62 -3.69
N LEU A 46 3.29 -4.49 -3.49
CA LEU A 46 3.85 -3.36 -2.74
C LEU A 46 4.14 -3.74 -1.28
N GLN A 47 3.24 -4.50 -0.64
CA GLN A 47 3.46 -5.02 0.71
C GLN A 47 4.69 -5.93 0.76
N ASP A 48 4.80 -6.90 -0.16
CA ASP A 48 5.92 -7.85 -0.20
C ASP A 48 7.26 -7.12 -0.44
N GLU A 49 7.26 -6.08 -1.28
CA GLU A 49 8.43 -5.23 -1.51
C GLU A 49 8.86 -4.51 -0.22
N TYR A 50 7.94 -3.84 0.47
CA TYR A 50 8.25 -3.14 1.73
C TYR A 50 8.73 -4.07 2.83
N ASP A 51 8.14 -5.26 2.93
CA ASP A 51 8.57 -6.29 3.88
C ASP A 51 10.01 -6.74 3.57
N SER A 52 10.37 -6.87 2.28
CA SER A 52 11.72 -7.27 1.85
C SER A 52 12.78 -6.18 2.03
N MET A 53 12.40 -4.90 2.00
CA MET A 53 13.34 -3.77 2.09
C MET A 53 13.88 -3.51 3.50
N GLY A 54 13.30 -4.12 4.54
CA GLY A 54 13.80 -3.93 5.91
C GLY A 54 13.66 -2.50 6.46
N ARG A 55 12.69 -1.71 5.96
CA ARG A 55 12.46 -0.33 6.41
C ARG A 55 11.91 -0.25 7.85
N SER A 56 11.87 0.96 8.41
CA SER A 56 11.31 1.24 9.75
C SER A 56 9.77 1.22 9.79
N PHE A 57 9.13 1.16 8.63
CA PHE A 57 7.68 1.07 8.46
C PHE A 57 7.33 -0.08 7.52
N VAL A 58 6.06 -0.47 7.53
CA VAL A 58 5.47 -1.56 6.74
C VAL A 58 4.14 -1.12 6.15
N LEU A 59 3.77 -1.71 5.02
CA LEU A 59 2.41 -1.62 4.49
C LEU A 59 1.58 -2.78 5.04
N LYS A 60 0.65 -2.51 5.95
CA LYS A 60 -0.18 -3.53 6.61
C LYS A 60 -1.61 -3.52 6.08
N GLU A 61 -2.14 -4.71 5.84
CA GLU A 61 -3.59 -4.91 5.74
C GLU A 61 -4.17 -5.03 7.16
N VAL A 62 -5.17 -4.20 7.45
CA VAL A 62 -5.95 -4.18 8.69
C VAL A 62 -7.44 -4.33 8.35
N ALA A 63 -8.31 -4.49 9.35
CA ALA A 63 -9.73 -4.75 9.14
C ALA A 63 -10.44 -3.75 8.18
N GLN A 64 -9.96 -2.51 8.08
CA GLN A 64 -10.54 -1.46 7.22
C GLN A 64 -9.81 -1.26 5.88
N GLY A 65 -8.72 -1.99 5.59
CA GLY A 65 -7.94 -1.85 4.36
C GLY A 65 -6.44 -1.77 4.61
N PHE A 66 -5.72 -1.09 3.72
CA PHE A 66 -4.26 -1.00 3.74
C PHE A 66 -3.79 0.33 4.34
N GLN A 67 -2.72 0.30 5.12
CA GLN A 67 -2.13 1.49 5.73
C GLN A 67 -0.63 1.32 5.96
N PHE A 68 0.14 2.40 5.77
CA PHE A 68 1.51 2.46 6.29
C PHE A 68 1.51 2.58 7.81
N ARG A 69 2.37 1.79 8.46
CA ARG A 69 2.56 1.81 9.92
C ARG A 69 4.02 1.66 10.26
N THR A 70 4.46 2.28 11.34
CA THR A 70 5.78 2.02 11.91
C THR A 70 5.84 0.60 12.45
N LYS A 71 7.02 -0.03 12.37
CA LYS A 71 7.23 -1.34 13.01
C LYS A 71 7.18 -1.18 14.54
N PRO A 72 6.66 -2.17 15.29
CA PRO A 72 6.57 -2.09 16.75
C PRO A 72 7.90 -1.85 17.46
N GLU A 73 9.01 -2.30 16.86
CA GLU A 73 10.38 -2.08 17.35
C GLU A 73 10.73 -0.58 17.51
N TYR A 74 10.08 0.31 16.76
CA TYR A 74 10.27 1.75 16.82
C TYR A 74 9.22 2.48 17.66
N ALA A 75 8.26 1.77 18.27
CA ALA A 75 7.19 2.40 19.06
C ALA A 75 7.64 3.27 20.26
N PRO A 76 8.79 3.02 20.91
CA PRO A 76 9.26 3.87 22.01
C PRO A 76 9.77 5.27 21.62
N PHE A 77 9.94 5.57 20.32
CA PHE A 77 10.49 6.83 19.80
C PHE A 77 9.41 7.70 19.17
#